data_AF-F2AMH7-F1
#
_entry.id   AF-F2AMH7-F1
#
_cell.length_a   1.000
_cell.length_b   1.000
_cell.length_c   1.000
_cell.angle_alpha   90.00
_cell.angle_beta   90.00
_cell.angle_gamma   90.00
#
_symmetry.space_group_name_H-M   'P 1'
#
loop_
_entity.id
_entity.type
_entity.pdbx_description
1 polymer ?
#
loop_
_entity_poly.entity_id
_entity_poly.type
_entity_poly.pdbx_seq_one_letter_code
_entity_poly.pdbx_strand_id
1 'polypeptide(L)'
;MIQLATESIHDSKPLKETFNESGFLRDFRELTAQNTRGCVIMERPDLLLELADKHGARDTTARGKVMEELRNVEPRRSQYQPGDEIPERSFVYRWAKKYAFNDFGTYGKHYQESQYRDPDQQPPKSSAGQPDSQLPVLN
;
A
#
# COMPACT_ATOMS: atom_id res chain seq x y z
N MET A 1 -1.21 13.30 5.28
CA MET A 1 0.08 12.72 5.72
C MET A 1 -0.22 11.80 6.90
N ILE A 2 0.22 10.55 6.81
CA ILE A 2 -0.08 9.46 7.76
C ILE A 2 1.18 9.20 8.57
N GLN A 3 1.08 9.19 9.90
CA GLN A 3 2.20 8.82 10.79
C GLN A 3 1.68 7.94 11.92
N LEU A 4 2.11 6.68 11.90
CA LEU A 4 1.81 5.69 12.94
C LEU A 4 3.15 5.12 13.40
N ALA A 5 3.35 5.06 14.71
CA ALA A 5 4.58 4.52 15.29
C ALA A 5 4.31 3.87 16.64
N THR A 6 5.05 2.80 16.95
CA THR A 6 5.14 2.21 18.29
C THR A 6 6.29 2.85 19.07
N GLU A 7 7.46 2.91 18.45
CA GLU A 7 8.72 3.34 19.04
C GLU A 7 9.04 4.83 18.78
N SER A 8 9.94 5.41 19.58
CA SER A 8 10.46 6.77 19.37
C SER A 8 11.98 6.81 19.30
N ILE A 9 12.51 7.77 18.53
CA ILE A 9 13.95 8.05 18.50
C ILE A 9 14.47 8.70 19.80
N HIS A 10 13.56 9.14 20.67
CA HIS A 10 13.87 9.69 21.99
C HIS A 10 13.92 8.61 23.07
N ASP A 11 13.61 7.36 22.72
CA ASP A 11 13.75 6.23 23.64
C ASP A 11 15.24 5.97 23.91
N SER A 12 15.55 5.34 25.04
CA SER A 12 16.94 5.08 25.44
C SER A 12 17.67 4.05 24.57
N LYS A 13 16.96 3.39 23.65
CA LYS A 13 17.51 2.37 22.76
C LYS A 13 18.30 3.00 21.61
N PRO A 14 19.43 2.40 21.16
CA PRO A 14 20.12 2.83 19.96
C PRO A 14 19.20 2.79 18.73
N LEU A 15 19.32 3.80 17.86
CA LEU A 15 18.50 3.91 16.63
C LEU A 15 18.53 2.63 15.77
N LYS A 16 19.70 1.99 15.67
CA LYS A 16 19.87 0.74 14.91
C LYS A 16 18.96 -0.37 15.45
N GLU A 17 18.84 -0.50 16.76
CA GLU A 17 17.99 -1.50 17.41
C GLU A 17 16.52 -1.11 17.24
N THR A 18 16.18 0.17 17.47
CA THR A 18 14.83 0.69 17.27
C THR A 18 14.26 0.37 15.89
N PHE A 19 15.04 0.49 14.81
CA PHE A 19 14.56 0.19 13.46
C PHE A 19 14.58 -1.30 13.10
N ASN A 20 15.63 -2.03 13.49
CA ASN A 20 15.80 -3.43 13.07
C ASN A 20 14.99 -4.43 13.90
N GLU A 21 14.72 -4.10 15.16
CA GLU A 21 13.98 -4.95 16.09
C GLU A 21 12.50 -4.55 16.20
N SER A 22 12.06 -3.51 15.47
CA SER A 22 10.66 -3.11 15.45
C SER A 22 9.80 -4.18 14.78
N GLY A 23 9.00 -4.85 15.60
CA GLY A 23 7.99 -5.79 15.12
C GLY A 23 6.98 -5.11 14.19
N PHE A 24 6.59 -3.87 14.48
CA PHE A 24 5.67 -3.10 13.65
C PHE A 24 6.24 -2.86 12.25
N LEU A 25 7.49 -2.39 12.14
CA LEU A 25 8.11 -2.14 10.84
C LEU A 25 8.40 -3.43 10.06
N ARG A 26 8.70 -4.54 10.74
CA ARG A 26 8.86 -5.84 10.08
C ARG A 26 7.53 -6.31 9.50
N ASP A 27 6.51 -6.41 10.33
CA ASP A 27 5.19 -6.91 9.94
C ASP A 27 4.56 -5.99 8.88
N PHE A 28 4.79 -4.67 8.94
CA PHE A 28 4.39 -3.73 7.88
C PHE A 28 5.00 -4.08 6.51
N ARG A 29 6.31 -4.35 6.45
CA ARG A 29 6.99 -4.69 5.20
C ARG A 29 6.48 -6.01 4.62
N GLU A 30 6.28 -7.00 5.48
CA GLU A 30 5.76 -8.31 5.07
C GLU A 30 4.32 -8.20 4.57
N LEU A 31 3.46 -7.51 5.32
CA LEU A 31 2.05 -7.32 4.98
C LEU A 31 1.88 -6.57 3.66
N THR A 32 2.62 -5.47 3.47
CA THR A 32 2.55 -4.67 2.24
C THR A 32 3.03 -5.47 1.04
N ALA A 33 4.19 -6.13 1.15
CA ALA A 33 4.76 -6.94 0.08
C ALA A 33 3.86 -8.11 -0.34
N GLN A 34 3.10 -8.70 0.60
CA GLN A 34 2.20 -9.82 0.31
C GLN A 34 0.90 -9.38 -0.37
N ASN A 35 0.35 -8.22 -0.02
CA ASN A 35 -1.01 -7.82 -0.42
C ASN A 35 -1.06 -6.93 -1.67
N THR A 36 0.00 -6.19 -1.97
CA THR A 36 0.01 -5.27 -3.12
C THR A 36 1.42 -4.99 -3.63
N ARG A 37 1.54 -4.68 -4.93
CA ARG A 37 2.75 -4.06 -5.52
C ARG A 37 2.60 -2.55 -5.75
N GLY A 38 1.46 -2.01 -5.35
CA GLY A 38 1.09 -0.62 -5.47
C GLY A 38 1.09 0.10 -4.13
N CYS A 39 0.26 1.14 -4.03
CA CYS A 39 0.12 1.93 -2.81
C CYS A 39 -0.83 1.24 -1.83
N VAL A 40 -0.28 0.61 -0.78
CA VAL A 40 -1.09 -0.04 0.28
C VAL A 40 -2.10 0.92 0.93
N ILE A 41 -1.76 2.20 1.07
CA ILE A 41 -2.64 3.19 1.69
C ILE A 41 -3.91 3.39 0.88
N MET A 42 -3.82 3.32 -0.45
CA MET A 42 -4.97 3.47 -1.34
C MET A 42 -5.70 2.15 -1.52
N GLU A 43 -4.98 1.04 -1.70
CA GLU A 43 -5.61 -0.23 -2.05
C GLU A 43 -6.15 -1.00 -0.84
N ARG A 44 -5.46 -0.92 0.31
CA ARG A 44 -5.77 -1.68 1.53
C ARG A 44 -5.60 -0.84 2.80
N PRO A 45 -6.36 0.27 2.98
CA PRO A 45 -6.33 1.06 4.20
C PRO A 45 -6.79 0.27 5.44
N ASP A 46 -7.61 -0.78 5.24
CA ASP A 46 -8.05 -1.72 6.26
C ASP A 46 -6.87 -2.43 6.95
N LEU A 47 -5.90 -2.90 6.18
CA LEU A 47 -4.74 -3.60 6.73
C LEU A 47 -3.85 -2.69 7.58
N LEU A 48 -3.81 -1.39 7.28
CA LEU A 48 -3.05 -0.43 8.08
C LEU A 48 -3.67 -0.24 9.46
N LEU A 49 -5.00 -0.25 9.55
CA LEU A 49 -5.73 -0.21 10.82
C LEU A 49 -5.49 -1.47 11.62
N GLU A 50 -5.64 -2.65 11.00
CA GLU A 50 -5.40 -3.95 11.66
C GLU A 50 -3.97 -4.05 12.19
N LEU A 51 -2.99 -3.62 11.39
CA LEU A 51 -1.58 -3.62 11.81
C LEU A 51 -1.33 -2.63 12.95
N ALA A 52 -1.90 -1.44 12.88
CA ALA A 52 -1.76 -0.45 13.94
C ALA A 52 -2.37 -0.96 15.26
N ASP A 53 -3.57 -1.53 15.21
CA ASP A 53 -4.23 -2.11 16.38
C ASP A 53 -3.44 -3.31 16.93
N LYS A 54 -2.94 -4.20 16.06
CA LYS A 54 -2.13 -5.37 16.45
C LYS A 54 -0.88 -4.98 17.24
N HIS A 55 -0.19 -3.93 16.81
CA HIS A 55 1.06 -3.49 17.45
C HIS A 55 0.87 -2.39 18.50
N GLY A 56 -0.35 -1.87 18.68
CA GLY A 56 -0.61 -0.72 19.55
C GLY A 56 0.07 0.56 19.05
N ALA A 57 0.16 0.73 17.73
CA ALA A 57 0.77 1.91 17.12
C ALA A 57 -0.09 3.16 17.39
N ARG A 58 0.57 4.27 17.71
CA ARG A 58 -0.07 5.55 18.01
C ARG A 58 0.05 6.52 16.84
N ASP A 59 -0.97 7.37 16.70
CA ASP A 59 -0.92 8.53 15.80
C ASP A 59 0.06 9.56 16.35
N THR A 60 1.15 9.79 15.62
CA THR A 60 2.18 10.78 15.98
C THR A 60 2.03 12.09 15.21
N THR A 61 1.01 12.21 14.35
CA THR A 61 0.71 13.47 13.69
C THR A 61 0.17 14.49 14.68
N ALA A 62 0.41 15.78 14.40
CA ALA A 62 -0.16 16.87 15.20
C ALA A 62 -1.70 16.91 15.19
N ARG A 63 -2.34 16.23 14.23
CA ARG A 63 -3.81 16.25 14.04
C ARG A 63 -4.51 15.18 14.86
N GLY A 64 -3.85 14.05 15.14
CA GLY A 64 -4.42 12.96 15.96
C GLY A 64 -5.66 12.29 15.37
N LYS A 65 -5.87 12.38 14.05
CA LYS A 65 -7.07 11.89 13.34
C LYS A 65 -6.79 10.82 12.30
N VAL A 66 -5.56 10.33 12.19
CA VAL A 66 -5.14 9.40 11.13
C VAL A 66 -5.95 8.10 11.17
N MET A 67 -6.21 7.56 12.36
CA MET A 67 -6.98 6.31 12.51
C MET A 67 -8.45 6.48 12.07
N GLU A 68 -9.04 7.65 12.30
CA GLU A 68 -10.39 7.97 11.83
C GLU A 68 -10.41 8.18 10.31
N GLU A 69 -9.41 8.88 9.78
CA GLU A 69 -9.24 9.09 8.33
C GLU A 69 -9.14 7.76 7.60
N LEU A 70 -8.26 6.86 8.06
CA LEU A 70 -8.08 5.54 7.45
C LEU A 70 -9.35 4.68 7.50
N ARG A 71 -10.17 4.80 8.55
CA ARG A 71 -11.46 4.09 8.64
C ARG A 71 -12.48 4.56 7.59
N ASN A 72 -12.42 5.84 7.24
CA ASN A 72 -13.34 6.48 6.32
C ASN A 72 -12.82 6.54 4.87
N VAL A 73 -11.58 6.13 4.62
CA VAL A 73 -11.03 6.04 3.26
C VAL A 73 -11.64 4.84 2.56
N GLU A 74 -12.24 5.10 1.39
CA GLU A 74 -12.63 4.06 0.46
C GLU A 74 -11.39 3.59 -0.32
N PRO A 75 -11.17 2.25 -0.41
CA PRO A 75 -10.11 1.70 -1.24
C PRO A 75 -10.22 2.18 -2.69
N ARG A 76 -9.06 2.47 -3.30
CA ARG A 76 -8.95 2.89 -4.71
C ARG A 76 -7.75 2.23 -5.36
N ARG A 77 -7.86 1.98 -6.67
CA ARG A 77 -6.73 1.50 -7.46
C ARG A 77 -5.54 2.46 -7.40
N SER A 78 -4.35 1.87 -7.40
CA SER A 78 -3.09 2.62 -7.49
C SER A 78 -2.37 2.33 -8.82
N GLN A 79 -1.06 2.56 -8.88
CA GLN A 79 -0.23 2.29 -10.05
C GLN A 79 -0.15 0.79 -10.41
N TYR A 80 -0.48 -0.09 -9.47
CA TYR A 80 -0.49 -1.53 -9.72
C TYR A 80 -1.86 -1.97 -10.26
N GLN A 81 -1.89 -2.30 -11.56
CA GLN A 81 -3.06 -2.79 -12.27
C GLN A 81 -2.69 -4.06 -13.05
N PRO A 82 -2.88 -5.25 -12.46
CA PRO A 82 -2.57 -6.50 -13.14
C PRO A 82 -3.49 -6.68 -14.37
N GLY A 83 -2.91 -7.04 -15.51
CA GLY A 83 -3.63 -7.35 -16.75
C GLY A 83 -3.92 -6.17 -17.69
N ASP A 84 -3.62 -4.95 -17.28
CA ASP A 84 -3.72 -3.74 -18.10
C ASP A 84 -2.39 -2.96 -18.08
N GLU A 85 -1.28 -3.70 -18.15
CA GLU A 85 0.04 -3.08 -18.18
C GLU A 85 0.28 -2.39 -19.53
N ILE A 86 0.75 -1.14 -19.48
CA ILE A 86 1.07 -0.39 -20.70
C ILE A 86 2.22 -1.10 -21.45
N PRO A 87 1.99 -1.57 -22.69
CA PRO A 87 2.97 -2.35 -23.40
C PRO A 87 4.17 -1.48 -23.81
N GLU A 88 5.36 -2.07 -23.72
CA GLU A 88 6.59 -1.44 -24.18
C GLU A 88 6.60 -1.35 -25.71
N ARG A 89 6.80 -0.14 -26.25
CA ARG A 89 6.76 0.11 -27.70
C ARG A 89 7.99 -0.42 -28.46
N SER A 90 9.13 -0.58 -27.79
CA SER A 90 10.41 -0.94 -28.43
C SER A 90 10.86 -2.36 -28.07
N PHE A 91 11.11 -3.17 -29.11
CA PHE A 91 11.64 -4.52 -28.95
C PHE A 91 13.02 -4.55 -28.29
N VAL A 92 13.89 -3.59 -28.63
CA VAL A 92 15.24 -3.45 -28.04
C VAL A 92 15.12 -3.16 -26.54
N TYR A 93 14.18 -2.30 -26.15
CA TYR A 93 13.94 -1.98 -24.74
C TYR A 93 13.41 -3.20 -23.96
N ARG A 94 12.49 -3.97 -24.55
CA ARG A 94 11.98 -5.20 -23.94
C ARG A 94 13.07 -6.25 -23.72
N TRP A 95 14.01 -6.36 -24.65
CA TRP A 95 15.19 -7.21 -24.49
C TRP A 95 16.11 -6.67 -23.38
N ALA A 96 16.47 -5.39 -23.44
CA ALA A 96 17.34 -4.77 -22.44
C ALA A 96 16.75 -4.88 -21.03
N LYS A 97 15.46 -4.65 -20.85
CA LYS A 97 14.79 -4.81 -19.55
C LYS A 97 14.84 -6.24 -19.03
N LYS A 98 14.61 -7.22 -19.90
CA LYS A 98 14.65 -8.64 -19.53
C LYS A 98 16.02 -9.08 -19.01
N TYR A 99 17.11 -8.60 -19.63
CA TYR A 99 18.47 -9.07 -19.36
C TYR A 99 19.33 -8.13 -18.49
N ALA A 100 19.09 -6.83 -18.51
CA ALA A 100 19.92 -5.83 -17.83
C ALA A 100 19.20 -5.08 -16.69
N PHE A 101 17.87 -4.96 -16.72
CA PHE A 101 17.07 -4.29 -15.67
C PHE A 101 16.13 -5.26 -14.95
N ASN A 102 16.53 -6.52 -14.85
CA ASN A 102 15.78 -7.48 -14.05
C ASN A 102 16.07 -7.17 -12.58
N ASP A 103 15.03 -7.01 -11.76
CA ASP A 103 15.08 -6.69 -10.33
C ASP A 103 15.72 -7.79 -9.44
N PHE A 104 16.60 -8.62 -10.01
CA PHE A 104 17.22 -9.78 -9.38
C PHE A 104 16.22 -10.71 -8.66
N GLY A 105 14.97 -10.75 -9.14
CA GLY A 105 13.88 -11.52 -8.55
C GLY A 105 13.44 -11.05 -7.15
N THR A 106 13.81 -9.85 -6.73
CA THR A 106 13.51 -9.33 -5.38
C THR A 106 12.01 -9.20 -5.11
N TYR A 107 11.24 -8.68 -6.06
CA TYR A 107 9.79 -8.49 -5.90
C TYR A 107 8.95 -9.77 -6.05
N GLY A 108 9.54 -10.89 -6.47
CA GLY A 108 8.82 -12.16 -6.64
C GLY A 108 8.69 -12.98 -5.35
N LYS A 109 9.56 -12.77 -4.35
CA LYS A 109 9.67 -13.65 -3.18
C LYS A 109 8.50 -13.57 -2.21
N HIS A 110 7.94 -12.37 -2.04
CA HIS A 110 6.97 -12.09 -1.00
C HIS A 110 5.57 -11.78 -1.52
N TYR A 111 5.44 -11.47 -2.81
CA TYR A 111 4.15 -11.14 -3.42
C TYR A 111 3.28 -12.37 -3.61
N GLN A 112 2.04 -12.30 -3.11
CA GLN A 112 1.05 -13.37 -3.25
C GLN A 112 -0.13 -12.84 -4.06
N GLU A 113 -0.24 -13.29 -5.30
CA GLU A 113 -1.31 -12.86 -6.21
C GLU A 113 -2.71 -13.18 -5.66
N SER A 114 -2.86 -14.26 -4.90
CA SER A 114 -4.11 -14.63 -4.22
C SER A 114 -4.55 -13.66 -3.12
N GLN A 115 -3.64 -12.83 -2.59
CA GLN A 115 -3.98 -11.83 -1.58
C GLN A 115 -4.35 -10.48 -2.19
N TYR A 116 -4.04 -10.26 -3.47
CA TYR A 116 -4.43 -9.04 -4.16
C TYR A 116 -5.96 -8.96 -4.30
N ARG A 117 -6.50 -7.77 -4.03
CA ARG A 117 -7.93 -7.47 -4.17
C ARG A 117 -8.04 -6.20 -4.98
N ASP A 118 -8.75 -6.28 -6.11
CA ASP A 118 -9.05 -5.11 -6.92
C ASP A 118 -10.00 -4.17 -6.14
N PRO A 119 -9.58 -2.95 -5.80
CA PRO A 119 -10.40 -2.00 -5.06
C PRO A 119 -11.70 -1.64 -5.79
N ASP A 120 -11.71 -1.64 -7.12
CA ASP A 120 -12.88 -1.24 -7.92
C ASP A 120 -13.95 -2.35 -7.98
N GLN A 121 -13.59 -3.59 -7.65
CA GLN A 121 -14.52 -4.73 -7.59
C GLN A 121 -15.16 -4.90 -6.22
N GLN A 122 -14.73 -4.14 -5.21
CA GLN A 122 -15.37 -4.16 -3.89
C GLN A 122 -16.62 -3.28 -3.91
N PRO A 123 -17.77 -3.78 -3.42
CA PRO A 123 -18.95 -2.93 -3.31
C PRO A 123 -18.64 -1.75 -2.38
N PRO A 124 -18.95 -0.51 -2.78
CA PRO A 124 -18.71 0.65 -1.93
C PRO A 124 -19.44 0.46 -0.59
N LYS A 125 -18.81 0.92 0.50
CA LYS A 125 -19.45 0.97 1.81
C LYS A 125 -20.56 2.02 1.78
N SER A 126 -21.74 1.64 1.28
CA SER A 126 -22.99 2.39 1.34
C SER A 126 -22.85 3.91 1.14
N SER A 127 -22.54 4.36 -0.07
CA SER A 127 -22.84 5.72 -0.50
C SER A 127 -24.31 5.77 -0.93
N ALA A 128 -25.21 5.97 0.03
CA ALA A 128 -26.55 6.44 -0.28
C ALA A 128 -26.42 7.82 -0.96
N GLY A 129 -26.50 7.85 -2.29
CA GLY A 129 -26.83 9.05 -3.08
C GLY A 129 -25.69 9.96 -3.51
N GLN A 130 -24.77 9.48 -4.37
CA GLN A 130 -24.01 10.37 -5.26
C GLN A 130 -24.36 10.07 -6.72
N PRO A 131 -24.83 11.06 -7.51
CA PRO A 131 -25.14 10.86 -8.92
C PRO A 131 -23.87 10.65 -9.73
N ASP A 132 -23.93 9.72 -10.70
CA ASP A 132 -22.87 9.41 -11.66
C ASP A 132 -22.28 10.70 -12.25
N SER A 133 -20.95 10.83 -12.16
CA SER A 133 -20.21 11.94 -12.76
C SER A 133 -20.28 11.82 -14.28
N GLN A 134 -21.12 12.63 -14.91
CA GLN A 134 -21.32 12.72 -16.36
C GLN A 134 -20.16 13.45 -17.08
N LEU A 135 -18.92 13.06 -16.84
CA LEU A 135 -17.81 13.58 -17.65
C LEU A 135 -17.73 12.78 -18.96
N PRO A 136 -17.85 13.43 -20.13
CA PRO A 136 -17.75 12.75 -21.41
C PRO A 136 -16.32 12.21 -21.61
N VAL A 137 -16.23 10.90 -21.86
CA VAL A 137 -14.98 10.27 -22.31
C VAL A 137 -14.76 10.71 -23.76
N LEU A 138 -13.70 11.50 -24.00
CA LEU A 138 -13.29 11.85 -25.35
C LEU A 138 -12.62 10.61 -25.97
N ASN A 139 -13.29 10.02 -26.97
CA ASN A 139 -12.76 8.96 -27.82
C ASN A 139 -11.66 9.49 -28.76
#